data_AF-A0A968XC57-F1
#
_entry.id   AF-A0A968XC57-F1
#
_cell.length_a   1.000
_cell.length_b   1.000
_cell.length_c   1.000
_cell.angle_alpha   90.00
_cell.angle_beta   90.00
_cell.angle_gamma   90.00
#
_symmetry.space_group_name_H-M   'P 1'
#
loop_
_entity.id
_entity.type
_entity.pdbx_description
1 polymer ?
#
loop_
_entity_poly.entity_id
_entity_poly.type
_entity_poly.pdbx_seq_one_letter_code
_entity_poly.pdbx_strand_id
1 'polypeptide(L)'
;MRRLALMVALATGGFGSAVVAQTGVQTGAQTSGFSIAVNSNADAIAPDSDLTLREALSIANGSLTPDQLSAAERSLVTAAQTSTIRFQLPAGQTVIRLKSALPDIVRSLVIDGTTQAGYGTTQLFSEIPYLRQPVVEITPDTGTTILRGLTITADDVVVKGLSLYGFTGAFSETAPTPPADIFIAHRNPPPALVSEDPNRPFKHNQPFEYVTPPKNVQILDNWLGIRPDQSMPDTSSAFGVSIFNGDRVTVQNNWIANHDGSGIISSVNATNSVISQNTIVANGLAGMPDAIRLEGNIDASRITENLMCGNDGSAVYLFKPTGSVTVDKNRMVYNGRRLRRSAVYLMGNDHKVLNNTIEDQTASGVTVAANPNSYRNEISGNKFARLEGLSIDLNTWNSTDVSDQQRGDGINPQRDSGNRRKETGNAAINAPKFSDRIFPLTNKQTSITGYADAGTTVKLYRVAVGSRAPYAGPLTEELFTTQTKANGSFEINVDNGFRAGDVISAVAFDPRYGTSEPAINARLGLGKSERRSMTSGRSKTIAPAFPPVSPRRPHRRPSLCCRRSRSS
;
A
#
# COMPACT_ATOMS: atom_id res chain seq x y z
N MET A 1 34.19 -38.46 44.37
CA MET A 1 35.14 -38.83 45.46
C MET A 1 36.56 -38.75 44.91
N ARG A 2 37.48 -38.10 45.66
CA ARG A 2 38.96 -38.01 45.51
C ARG A 2 39.47 -37.32 44.21
N ARG A 3 39.93 -36.05 44.19
CA ARG A 3 41.02 -35.30 44.88
C ARG A 3 42.45 -35.79 44.63
N LEU A 4 43.23 -34.95 43.94
CA LEU A 4 44.65 -34.56 44.18
C LEU A 4 44.87 -33.27 43.33
N ALA A 5 45.07 -32.04 43.82
CA ALA A 5 46.09 -31.45 44.71
C ALA A 5 47.52 -31.66 44.17
N LEU A 6 48.47 -30.72 44.15
CA LEU A 6 48.61 -29.28 44.45
C LEU A 6 50.10 -29.02 44.22
N MET A 7 50.54 -27.92 43.59
CA MET A 7 51.73 -27.21 44.08
C MET A 7 51.82 -25.78 43.56
N VAL A 8 51.88 -24.89 44.54
CA VAL A 8 52.09 -23.45 44.48
C VAL A 8 53.58 -23.19 44.66
N ALA A 9 54.14 -22.22 43.94
CA ALA A 9 55.34 -21.51 44.35
C ALA A 9 55.15 -20.01 44.05
N LEU A 10 55.18 -19.19 45.12
CA LEU A 10 55.31 -17.74 45.07
C LEU A 10 56.78 -17.34 44.93
N ALA A 11 57.07 -16.29 44.16
CA ALA A 11 58.11 -15.29 44.50
C ALA A 11 57.97 -14.02 43.65
N THR A 12 57.51 -12.95 44.31
CA THR A 12 57.98 -11.55 44.29
C THR A 12 58.83 -11.00 43.12
N GLY A 13 58.44 -9.81 42.62
CA GLY A 13 59.41 -8.77 42.25
C GLY A 13 59.01 -7.83 41.11
N GLY A 14 58.95 -6.52 41.40
CA GLY A 14 59.26 -5.48 40.42
C GLY A 14 58.09 -4.68 39.84
N PHE A 15 57.69 -3.61 40.54
CA PHE A 15 56.98 -2.49 39.93
C PHE A 15 57.93 -1.73 38.99
N GLY A 16 57.73 -1.87 37.68
CA GLY A 16 58.34 -1.02 36.66
C GLY A 16 57.25 -0.28 35.90
N SER A 17 57.07 1.01 36.19
CA SER A 17 56.19 1.90 35.45
C SER A 17 56.73 2.11 34.03
N ALA A 18 56.18 1.41 33.05
CA ALA A 18 56.35 1.73 31.64
C ALA A 18 55.25 2.73 31.23
N VAL A 19 55.66 3.97 30.95
CA VAL A 19 54.84 4.95 30.23
C VAL A 19 54.71 4.43 28.79
N VAL A 20 53.62 3.72 28.50
CA VAL A 20 53.23 3.40 27.13
C VAL A 20 52.53 4.64 26.58
N ALA A 21 53.22 5.34 25.68
CA ALA A 21 52.60 6.36 24.84
C ALA A 21 51.46 5.69 24.05
N GLN A 22 50.22 6.02 24.42
CA GLN A 22 49.05 5.68 23.60
C GLN A 22 49.18 6.46 22.29
N THR A 23 49.52 5.71 21.24
CA THR A 23 49.31 6.10 19.85
C THR A 23 47.85 6.52 19.69
N GLY A 24 47.67 7.73 19.17
CA GLY A 24 46.37 8.36 19.00
C GLY A 24 45.40 7.43 18.28
N VAL A 25 44.25 7.21 18.94
CA VAL A 25 43.04 6.73 18.29
C VAL A 25 42.72 7.74 17.20
N GLN A 26 42.93 7.37 15.94
CA GLN A 26 42.36 8.08 14.80
C GLN A 26 40.84 7.98 14.96
N THR A 27 40.24 9.04 15.49
CA THR A 27 38.81 9.29 15.43
C THR A 27 38.41 9.18 13.96
N GLY A 28 37.52 8.24 13.65
CA GLY A 28 36.99 8.07 12.31
C GLY A 28 36.52 9.42 11.76
N ALA A 29 36.98 9.75 10.56
CA ALA A 29 36.58 10.96 9.87
C ALA A 29 35.04 11.01 9.85
N GLN A 30 34.46 11.92 10.64
CA GLN A 30 33.05 12.26 10.56
C GLN A 30 32.80 12.63 9.10
N THR A 31 31.99 11.83 8.39
CA THR A 31 31.56 12.18 7.04
C THR A 31 30.80 13.50 7.13
N SER A 32 31.42 14.59 6.71
CA SER A 32 30.78 15.91 6.70
C SER A 32 29.72 15.94 5.61
N GLY A 33 28.46 16.14 6.01
CA GLY A 33 27.36 16.45 5.10
C GLY A 33 27.25 17.96 4.85
N PHE A 34 26.24 18.35 4.09
CA PHE A 34 25.97 19.76 3.76
C PHE A 34 24.52 20.16 4.04
N SER A 35 24.29 21.33 4.64
CA SER A 35 23.01 22.01 4.60
C SER A 35 23.02 22.98 3.42
N ILE A 36 22.19 22.71 2.42
CA ILE A 36 22.17 23.39 1.13
C ILE A 36 20.84 24.11 0.98
N ALA A 37 20.85 25.43 0.79
CA ALA A 37 19.65 26.23 0.55
C ALA A 37 19.44 26.49 -0.94
N VAL A 38 18.38 25.94 -1.51
CA VAL A 38 17.95 26.18 -2.90
C VAL A 38 17.18 27.49 -2.94
N ASN A 39 17.70 28.49 -3.65
CA ASN A 39 17.07 29.80 -3.81
C ASN A 39 16.58 30.08 -5.25
N SER A 40 16.76 29.14 -6.18
CA SER A 40 16.34 29.30 -7.58
C SER A 40 15.52 28.13 -8.10
N ASN A 41 14.56 28.45 -8.97
CA ASN A 41 13.71 27.48 -9.65
C ASN A 41 14.21 27.12 -11.06
N ALA A 42 15.40 27.60 -11.44
CA ALA A 42 16.07 27.21 -12.67
C ALA A 42 16.53 25.74 -12.61
N ASP A 43 16.82 25.18 -13.79
CA ASP A 43 17.31 23.81 -13.96
C ASP A 43 18.60 23.82 -14.80
N ALA A 44 19.69 24.28 -14.21
CA ALA A 44 21.02 24.33 -14.79
C ALA A 44 22.08 24.13 -13.70
N ILE A 45 23.32 23.84 -14.11
CA ILE A 45 24.50 23.90 -13.23
C ILE A 45 25.36 25.01 -13.81
N ALA A 46 25.47 26.14 -13.13
CA ALA A 46 26.26 27.28 -13.57
C ALA A 46 26.66 28.14 -12.36
N PRO A 47 27.94 28.55 -12.22
CA PRO A 47 28.34 29.36 -11.09
C PRO A 47 27.79 30.79 -11.21
N ASP A 48 26.70 31.09 -10.51
CA ASP A 48 26.01 32.37 -10.50
C ASP A 48 25.44 32.73 -9.10
N SER A 49 24.38 33.52 -8.98
CA SER A 49 23.80 33.89 -7.67
C SER A 49 22.78 32.88 -7.12
N ASP A 50 22.48 31.85 -7.89
CA ASP A 50 21.24 31.11 -7.84
C ASP A 50 21.52 29.60 -7.70
N LEU A 51 21.53 29.10 -6.47
CA LEU A 51 21.70 27.67 -6.21
C LEU A 51 20.39 26.92 -6.52
N THR A 52 20.43 26.10 -7.57
CA THR A 52 19.32 25.29 -8.06
C THR A 52 19.19 23.93 -7.36
N LEU A 53 18.03 23.26 -7.50
CA LEU A 53 17.87 21.88 -7.01
C LEU A 53 18.87 20.90 -7.64
N ARG A 54 19.19 21.08 -8.93
CA ARG A 54 20.15 20.22 -9.64
C ARG A 54 21.54 20.34 -9.04
N GLU A 55 22.00 21.55 -8.76
CA GLU A 55 23.27 21.79 -8.09
C GLU A 55 23.26 21.23 -6.66
N ALA A 56 22.18 21.45 -5.92
CA ALA A 56 22.04 20.93 -4.56
C ALA A 56 22.17 19.39 -4.51
N LEU A 57 21.53 18.69 -5.44
CA LEU A 57 21.69 17.23 -5.59
C LEU A 57 23.11 16.86 -6.00
N SER A 58 23.70 17.59 -6.96
CA SER A 58 25.08 17.34 -7.39
C SER A 58 26.11 17.54 -6.27
N ILE A 59 25.92 18.53 -5.39
CA ILE A 59 26.73 18.77 -4.18
C ILE A 59 26.52 17.65 -3.17
N ALA A 60 25.26 17.32 -2.86
CA ALA A 60 24.93 16.26 -1.90
C ALA A 60 25.50 14.90 -2.32
N ASN A 61 25.55 14.62 -3.63
CA ASN A 61 26.14 13.42 -4.22
C ASN A 61 27.68 13.46 -4.29
N GLY A 62 28.29 14.65 -4.17
CA GLY A 62 29.74 14.86 -4.30
C GLY A 62 30.24 14.95 -5.75
N SER A 63 29.34 15.18 -6.72
CA SER A 63 29.68 15.38 -8.13
C SER A 63 29.98 16.86 -8.49
N LEU A 64 29.52 17.79 -7.65
CA LEU A 64 29.84 19.20 -7.70
C LEU A 64 30.44 19.59 -6.34
N THR A 65 31.66 20.14 -6.33
CA THR A 65 32.32 20.55 -5.07
C THR A 65 31.99 22.01 -4.76
N PRO A 66 31.99 22.42 -3.47
CA PRO A 66 31.77 23.83 -3.10
C PRO A 66 32.74 24.81 -3.77
N ASP A 67 33.96 24.38 -4.15
CA ASP A 67 34.94 25.24 -4.83
C ASP A 67 34.57 25.55 -6.29
N GLN A 68 33.66 24.77 -6.88
CA GLN A 68 33.13 25.01 -8.23
C GLN A 68 31.97 26.01 -8.23
N LEU A 69 31.48 26.39 -7.05
CA LEU A 69 30.39 27.33 -6.87
C LEU A 69 30.89 28.77 -6.83
N SER A 70 30.02 29.71 -7.19
CA SER A 70 30.26 31.14 -7.01
C SER A 70 30.41 31.51 -5.52
N ALA A 71 30.83 32.74 -5.22
CA ALA A 71 30.85 33.22 -3.83
C ALA A 71 29.43 33.30 -3.22
N ALA A 72 28.41 33.60 -4.01
CA ALA A 72 27.03 33.71 -3.55
C ALA A 72 26.45 32.33 -3.23
N GLU A 73 26.61 31.36 -4.12
CA GLU A 73 26.18 29.97 -3.91
C GLU A 73 26.88 29.31 -2.72
N ARG A 74 28.19 29.53 -2.55
CA ARG A 74 28.93 29.01 -1.39
C ARG A 74 28.34 29.49 -0.06
N SER A 75 27.77 30.69 -0.01
CA SER A 75 27.10 31.19 1.20
C SER A 75 25.82 30.43 1.55
N LEU A 76 25.23 29.71 0.59
CA LEU A 76 24.04 28.87 0.73
C LEU A 76 24.36 27.42 1.11
N VAL A 77 25.65 27.06 1.15
CA VAL A 77 26.14 25.71 1.49
C VAL A 77 26.94 25.77 2.79
N THR A 78 26.41 25.16 3.85
CA THR A 78 27.11 25.07 5.14
C THR A 78 27.41 23.63 5.51
N ALA A 79 28.54 23.40 6.18
CA ALA A 79 28.87 22.08 6.68
C ALA A 79 27.83 21.61 7.72
N ALA A 80 27.42 20.36 7.64
CA ALA A 80 26.44 19.75 8.53
C ALA A 80 26.83 18.31 8.85
N GLN A 81 26.19 17.71 9.85
CA GLN A 81 26.36 16.28 10.14
C GLN A 81 25.65 15.40 9.11
N THR A 82 24.49 15.86 8.63
CA THR A 82 23.67 15.15 7.64
C THR A 82 23.42 16.07 6.46
N SER A 83 23.56 15.54 5.24
CA SER A 83 23.24 16.30 4.03
C SER A 83 21.73 16.57 3.96
N THR A 84 21.37 17.85 3.86
CA THR A 84 19.99 18.33 3.83
C THR A 84 19.86 19.41 2.76
N ILE A 85 18.90 19.23 1.85
CA ILE A 85 18.45 20.25 0.90
C ILE A 85 17.23 20.94 1.49
N ARG A 86 17.32 22.26 1.63
CA ARG A 86 16.26 23.16 2.10
C ARG A 86 15.85 24.10 0.98
N PHE A 87 14.63 24.60 0.99
CA PHE A 87 14.09 25.49 -0.03
C PHE A 87 13.85 26.89 0.53
N GLN A 88 14.33 27.89 -0.19
CA GLN A 88 14.15 29.32 0.05
C GLN A 88 13.87 30.02 -1.29
N LEU A 89 12.95 29.46 -2.07
CA LEU A 89 12.55 30.00 -3.37
C LEU A 89 11.79 31.33 -3.20
N PRO A 90 11.97 32.31 -4.10
CA PRO A 90 11.21 33.54 -4.10
C PRO A 90 9.70 33.30 -4.22
N ALA A 91 8.91 34.17 -3.59
CA ALA A 91 7.45 34.10 -3.69
C ALA A 91 6.99 34.17 -5.16
N GLY A 92 6.10 33.25 -5.56
CA GLY A 92 5.65 33.13 -6.95
C GLY A 92 6.61 32.41 -7.90
N GLN A 93 7.80 32.01 -7.44
CA GLN A 93 8.80 31.25 -8.20
C GLN A 93 9.07 29.89 -7.54
N THR A 94 8.02 29.21 -7.08
CA THR A 94 8.13 27.95 -6.32
C THR A 94 7.96 26.70 -7.19
N VAL A 95 7.90 26.86 -8.51
CA VAL A 95 7.79 25.79 -9.49
C VAL A 95 9.12 25.57 -10.19
N ILE A 96 9.76 24.44 -9.91
CA ILE A 96 11.00 23.99 -10.55
C ILE A 96 10.61 23.19 -11.79
N ARG A 97 10.95 23.72 -12.97
CA ARG A 97 10.67 23.10 -14.27
C ARG A 97 11.90 22.38 -14.79
N LEU A 98 11.82 21.06 -14.86
CA LEU A 98 12.94 20.21 -15.24
C LEU A 98 13.07 20.11 -16.76
N LYS A 99 14.25 20.46 -17.27
CA LYS A 99 14.64 20.33 -18.68
C LYS A 99 15.19 18.94 -18.98
N SER A 100 15.69 18.23 -17.97
CA SER A 100 16.16 16.85 -18.06
C SER A 100 16.02 16.15 -16.71
N ALA A 101 16.23 14.82 -16.68
CA ALA A 101 16.20 14.06 -15.43
C ALA A 101 17.16 14.64 -14.37
N LEU A 102 16.72 14.70 -13.11
CA LEU A 102 17.57 15.09 -11.99
C LEU A 102 18.66 14.03 -11.73
N PRO A 103 19.82 14.39 -11.16
CA PRO A 103 20.80 13.41 -10.71
C PRO A 103 20.20 12.43 -9.69
N ASP A 104 20.49 11.14 -9.85
CA ASP A 104 20.08 10.11 -8.87
C ASP A 104 20.62 10.43 -7.47
N ILE A 105 19.84 10.14 -6.43
CA ILE A 105 20.27 10.29 -5.04
C ILE A 105 21.07 9.04 -4.66
N VAL A 106 22.41 9.19 -4.62
CA VAL A 106 23.37 8.09 -4.42
C VAL A 106 24.06 8.13 -3.05
N ARG A 107 23.68 9.09 -2.19
CA ARG A 107 24.11 9.21 -0.78
C ARG A 107 22.92 9.54 0.12
N SER A 108 23.06 9.29 1.41
CA SER A 108 22.06 9.66 2.42
C SER A 108 21.78 11.17 2.38
N LEU A 109 20.50 11.52 2.34
CA LEU A 109 20.05 12.86 2.03
C LEU A 109 18.64 13.12 2.58
N VAL A 110 18.45 14.30 3.15
CA VAL A 110 17.11 14.83 3.43
C VAL A 110 16.77 15.91 2.40
N ILE A 111 15.67 15.75 1.68
CA ILE A 111 15.08 16.79 0.83
C ILE A 111 13.85 17.33 1.55
N ASP A 112 13.94 18.57 2.03
CA ASP A 112 12.98 19.16 2.96
C ASP A 112 12.22 20.35 2.36
N GLY A 113 11.13 20.05 1.65
CA GLY A 113 10.19 21.04 1.13
C GLY A 113 9.42 21.82 2.21
N THR A 114 9.40 21.33 3.45
CA THR A 114 8.70 21.99 4.57
C THR A 114 9.39 23.28 5.02
N THR A 115 10.64 23.46 4.62
CA THR A 115 11.42 24.67 4.89
C THR A 115 11.01 25.89 4.05
N GLN A 116 10.28 25.67 2.95
CA GLN A 116 9.79 26.75 2.11
C GLN A 116 8.72 27.57 2.84
N ALA A 117 8.88 28.90 2.82
CA ALA A 117 7.90 29.82 3.40
C ALA A 117 6.50 29.59 2.77
N GLY A 118 5.48 29.48 3.64
CA GLY A 118 4.09 29.22 3.25
C GLY A 118 3.64 27.76 3.36
N TYR A 119 4.57 26.81 3.58
CA TYR A 119 4.24 25.40 3.75
C TYR A 119 3.20 25.17 4.84
N GLY A 120 2.18 24.34 4.54
CA GLY A 120 1.22 23.85 5.52
C GLY A 120 0.31 24.90 6.16
N THR A 121 0.30 26.14 5.65
CA THR A 121 -0.51 27.27 6.17
C THR A 121 -2.02 27.05 5.97
N THR A 122 -2.41 26.25 4.98
CA THR A 122 -3.82 25.89 4.72
C THR A 122 -4.11 24.48 5.19
N GLN A 123 -5.12 24.32 6.06
CA GLN A 123 -5.74 23.02 6.32
C GLN A 123 -6.84 22.77 5.30
N LEU A 124 -6.70 21.70 4.51
CA LEU A 124 -7.62 21.44 3.39
C LEU A 124 -8.84 20.64 3.79
N PHE A 125 -8.65 19.67 4.67
CA PHE A 125 -9.68 18.73 5.09
C PHE A 125 -9.65 18.58 6.60
N SER A 126 -10.80 18.84 7.23
CA SER A 126 -10.96 18.64 8.68
C SER A 126 -10.81 17.17 9.08
N GLU A 127 -11.18 16.26 8.19
CA GLU A 127 -11.19 14.82 8.38
C GLU A 127 -9.79 14.19 8.22
N ILE A 128 -8.84 14.93 7.65
CA ILE A 128 -7.48 14.45 7.36
C ILE A 128 -6.49 15.51 7.88
N PRO A 129 -6.30 15.59 9.21
CA PRO A 129 -5.58 16.69 9.86
C PRO A 129 -4.06 16.70 9.59
N TYR A 130 -3.52 15.57 9.12
CA TYR A 130 -2.11 15.44 8.79
C TYR A 130 -1.76 15.95 7.38
N LEU A 131 -2.74 16.16 6.50
CA LEU A 131 -2.46 16.58 5.12
C LEU A 131 -2.10 18.06 5.06
N ARG A 132 -0.84 18.36 4.73
CA ARG A 132 -0.31 19.72 4.59
C ARG A 132 -0.16 20.09 3.13
N GLN A 133 -0.46 21.34 2.80
CA GLN A 133 -0.27 21.88 1.45
C GLN A 133 1.23 22.17 1.21
N PRO A 134 1.88 21.51 0.23
CA PRO A 134 3.23 21.84 -0.19
C PRO A 134 3.25 23.17 -0.95
N VAL A 135 4.43 23.78 -1.02
CA VAL A 135 4.64 25.03 -1.79
C VAL A 135 5.58 24.81 -2.97
N VAL A 136 6.57 23.94 -2.81
CA VAL A 136 7.55 23.62 -3.85
C VAL A 136 6.96 22.58 -4.79
N GLU A 137 6.92 22.92 -6.08
CA GLU A 137 6.52 22.03 -7.16
C GLU A 137 7.75 21.58 -7.97
N ILE A 138 7.81 20.30 -8.31
CA ILE A 138 8.80 19.74 -9.23
C ILE A 138 8.05 19.04 -10.36
N THR A 139 8.27 19.51 -11.58
CA THR A 139 7.57 19.00 -12.77
C THR A 139 8.43 19.15 -14.01
N PRO A 140 8.24 18.32 -15.06
CA PRO A 140 8.89 18.56 -16.35
C PRO A 140 8.55 19.93 -16.94
N ASP A 141 9.48 20.49 -17.70
CA ASP A 141 9.23 21.69 -18.51
C ASP A 141 8.23 21.39 -19.66
N THR A 142 7.63 22.43 -20.21
CA THR A 142 6.61 22.30 -21.26
C THR A 142 7.20 21.61 -22.48
N GLY A 143 6.56 20.52 -22.94
CA GLY A 143 7.03 19.74 -24.08
C GLY A 143 8.18 18.77 -23.78
N THR A 144 8.63 18.70 -22.52
CA THR A 144 9.68 17.78 -22.07
C THR A 144 9.07 16.53 -21.44
N THR A 145 9.54 15.35 -21.85
CA THR A 145 9.18 14.08 -21.24
C THR A 145 10.31 13.60 -20.35
N ILE A 146 10.05 13.47 -19.04
CA ILE A 146 10.97 12.90 -18.07
C ILE A 146 10.25 11.75 -17.36
N LEU A 147 10.88 10.58 -17.32
CA LEU A 147 10.25 9.39 -16.75
C LEU A 147 10.14 9.43 -15.24
N ARG A 148 11.14 10.00 -14.56
CA ARG A 148 11.25 9.93 -13.10
C ARG A 148 11.50 11.30 -12.51
N GLY A 149 10.73 11.65 -11.49
CA GLY A 149 10.97 12.88 -10.72
C GLY A 149 12.23 12.76 -9.89
N LEU A 150 12.21 11.83 -8.94
CA LEU A 150 13.38 11.48 -8.12
C LEU A 150 13.72 10.00 -8.25
N THR A 151 15.00 9.70 -8.46
CA THR A 151 15.54 8.34 -8.38
C THR A 151 16.37 8.20 -7.11
N ILE A 152 16.01 7.27 -6.23
CA ILE A 152 16.67 7.02 -4.94
C ILE A 152 17.37 5.67 -5.01
N THR A 153 18.68 5.68 -4.75
CA THR A 153 19.51 4.46 -4.75
C THR A 153 20.39 4.28 -3.51
N ALA A 154 20.22 5.16 -2.53
CA ALA A 154 20.98 5.21 -1.30
C ALA A 154 20.13 4.93 -0.06
N ASP A 155 20.82 4.55 1.01
CA ASP A 155 20.23 4.37 2.33
C ASP A 155 19.93 5.72 3.00
N ASP A 156 18.99 5.72 3.93
CA ASP A 156 18.68 6.84 4.82
C ASP A 156 18.34 8.14 4.07
N VAL A 157 17.49 8.00 3.04
CA VAL A 157 16.97 9.13 2.27
C VAL A 157 15.58 9.52 2.76
N VAL A 158 15.36 10.82 2.99
CA VAL A 158 14.04 11.37 3.35
C VAL A 158 13.64 12.39 2.29
N VAL A 159 12.44 12.24 1.73
CA VAL A 159 11.84 13.22 0.82
C VAL A 159 10.53 13.67 1.43
N LYS A 160 10.40 14.97 1.72
CA LYS A 160 9.18 15.48 2.36
C LYS A 160 8.73 16.87 1.94
N GLY A 161 7.41 17.07 2.00
CA GLY A 161 6.79 18.38 1.82
C GLY A 161 6.83 18.94 0.39
N LEU A 162 6.93 18.08 -0.62
CA LEU A 162 7.01 18.48 -2.03
C LEU A 162 5.72 18.15 -2.79
N SER A 163 5.46 18.86 -3.89
CA SER A 163 4.52 18.43 -4.93
C SER A 163 5.30 17.95 -6.16
N LEU A 164 5.16 16.68 -6.54
CA LEU A 164 5.79 16.09 -7.72
C LEU A 164 4.70 15.63 -8.70
N TYR A 165 4.82 15.97 -9.98
CA TYR A 165 3.85 15.55 -10.98
C TYR A 165 4.36 15.71 -12.43
N GLY A 166 3.71 15.01 -13.35
CA GLY A 166 3.95 15.04 -14.79
C GLY A 166 4.99 14.03 -15.29
N PHE A 167 5.50 13.16 -14.42
CA PHE A 167 6.56 12.20 -14.75
C PHE A 167 6.00 10.97 -15.45
N THR A 168 6.32 10.85 -16.75
CA THR A 168 5.74 9.84 -17.63
C THR A 168 6.69 9.53 -18.79
N GLY A 169 6.36 8.51 -19.57
CA GLY A 169 7.12 8.08 -20.74
C GLY A 169 6.21 7.74 -21.92
N ALA A 170 6.82 7.43 -23.06
CA ALA A 170 6.05 6.89 -24.19
C ALA A 170 5.39 5.55 -23.77
N PHE A 171 4.10 5.40 -24.03
CA PHE A 171 3.40 4.14 -23.81
C PHE A 171 3.96 3.07 -24.77
N SER A 172 4.77 2.16 -24.25
CA SER A 172 5.09 0.90 -24.92
C SER A 172 4.36 -0.24 -24.21
N GLU A 173 4.10 -1.34 -24.91
CA GLU A 173 3.43 -2.53 -24.34
C GLU A 173 4.19 -3.10 -23.13
N THR A 174 5.51 -2.87 -23.06
CA THR A 174 6.38 -3.24 -21.94
C THR A 174 7.46 -2.18 -21.73
N ALA A 175 7.24 -1.21 -20.84
CA ALA A 175 8.32 -0.35 -20.40
C ALA A 175 9.30 -1.19 -19.54
N PRO A 176 10.62 -1.21 -19.83
CA PRO A 176 11.57 -2.02 -19.08
C PRO A 176 11.69 -1.58 -17.61
N THR A 177 11.34 -0.32 -17.31
CA THR A 177 11.08 0.14 -15.96
C THR A 177 9.99 1.21 -15.91
N PRO A 178 9.21 1.26 -14.80
CA PRO A 178 8.10 2.19 -14.70
C PRO A 178 8.59 3.64 -14.52
N PRO A 179 8.01 4.61 -15.25
CA PRO A 179 8.09 6.02 -14.89
C PRO A 179 7.42 6.26 -13.52
N ALA A 180 7.85 7.22 -12.73
CA ALA A 180 7.21 7.52 -11.45
C ALA A 180 7.56 8.93 -10.94
N ASP A 181 6.73 9.51 -10.07
CA ASP A 181 7.14 10.71 -9.33
C ASP A 181 8.37 10.42 -8.48
N ILE A 182 8.37 9.27 -7.78
CA ILE A 182 9.50 8.80 -6.97
C ILE A 182 9.78 7.33 -7.27
N PHE A 183 11.02 7.04 -7.67
CA PHE A 183 11.50 5.71 -8.02
C PHE A 183 12.61 5.28 -7.06
N ILE A 184 12.44 4.14 -6.39
CA ILE A 184 13.41 3.60 -5.42
C ILE A 184 13.98 2.30 -5.99
N ALA A 185 15.29 2.26 -6.19
CA ALA A 185 15.98 1.13 -6.79
C ALA A 185 17.37 0.93 -6.20
N HIS A 186 18.05 -0.15 -6.61
CA HIS A 186 19.44 -0.37 -6.24
C HIS A 186 20.40 0.58 -6.95
N ARG A 187 21.68 0.63 -6.51
CA ARG A 187 22.75 1.54 -7.01
C ARG A 187 22.98 1.58 -8.53
N ASN A 188 22.49 0.58 -9.25
CA ASN A 188 22.58 0.52 -10.71
C ASN A 188 21.15 0.42 -11.26
N PRO A 189 20.32 1.47 -11.10
CA PRO A 189 18.92 1.39 -11.47
C PRO A 189 18.82 1.07 -12.96
N PRO A 190 17.78 0.35 -13.40
CA PRO A 190 17.58 0.17 -14.83
C PRO A 190 17.45 1.53 -15.51
N PRO A 191 18.00 1.68 -16.72
CA PRO A 191 18.06 2.96 -17.41
C PRO A 191 16.66 3.56 -17.58
N ALA A 192 16.55 4.88 -17.47
CA ALA A 192 15.27 5.57 -17.62
C ALA A 192 14.76 5.49 -19.07
N LEU A 193 15.63 5.35 -20.07
CA LEU A 193 15.25 5.09 -21.46
C LEU A 193 16.18 4.04 -22.08
N VAL A 194 15.66 3.28 -23.04
CA VAL A 194 16.47 2.41 -23.92
C VAL A 194 17.52 3.22 -24.71
N SER A 195 17.39 4.55 -24.76
CA SER A 195 18.26 5.46 -25.51
C SER A 195 19.31 6.22 -24.69
N GLU A 196 19.37 6.10 -23.35
CA GLU A 196 20.31 6.92 -22.55
C GLU A 196 21.76 6.42 -22.57
N ASP A 197 22.01 5.19 -23.03
CA ASP A 197 23.34 4.74 -23.44
C ASP A 197 23.22 3.45 -24.29
N PRO A 198 23.31 3.52 -25.63
CA PRO A 198 23.30 2.33 -26.48
C PRO A 198 24.49 1.38 -26.21
N ASN A 199 25.52 1.83 -25.47
CA ASN A 199 26.69 1.05 -25.08
C ASN A 199 26.66 0.54 -23.63
N ARG A 200 25.60 0.79 -22.85
CA ARG A 200 25.33 0.03 -21.62
C ARG A 200 24.49 -1.19 -22.00
N PRO A 201 25.09 -2.36 -22.27
CA PRO A 201 24.30 -3.57 -22.40
C PRO A 201 23.56 -3.75 -21.08
N PHE A 202 22.24 -3.59 -21.11
CA PHE A 202 21.39 -4.12 -20.06
C PHE A 202 21.65 -5.63 -20.05
N LYS A 203 22.50 -6.09 -19.13
CA LYS A 203 22.76 -7.52 -18.96
C LYS A 203 21.49 -8.11 -18.38
N HIS A 204 20.56 -8.46 -19.26
CA HIS A 204 19.27 -9.09 -18.96
C HIS A 204 19.42 -10.38 -18.14
N ASN A 205 20.66 -10.90 -18.04
CA ASN A 205 21.06 -12.13 -17.36
C ASN A 205 21.85 -11.92 -16.06
N GLN A 206 21.95 -10.70 -15.52
CA GLN A 206 22.44 -10.53 -14.14
C GLN A 206 21.22 -10.68 -13.22
N PRO A 207 21.14 -11.72 -12.38
CA PRO A 207 20.05 -11.83 -11.42
C PRO A 207 20.06 -10.59 -10.54
N PHE A 208 18.90 -9.93 -10.37
CA PHE A 208 18.74 -8.85 -9.38
C PHE A 208 19.06 -9.31 -7.94
N GLU A 209 19.24 -10.62 -7.74
CA GLU A 209 19.55 -11.31 -6.48
C GLU A 209 20.87 -10.86 -5.81
N TYR A 210 21.76 -10.13 -6.52
CA TYR A 210 23.06 -9.71 -5.98
C TYR A 210 23.17 -8.22 -5.64
N VAL A 211 22.11 -7.43 -5.76
CA VAL A 211 22.20 -5.98 -5.47
C VAL A 211 21.45 -5.62 -4.19
N THR A 212 22.21 -5.18 -3.19
CA THR A 212 21.67 -4.73 -1.90
C THR A 212 20.66 -3.60 -2.13
N PRO A 213 19.40 -3.77 -1.70
CA PRO A 213 18.40 -2.70 -1.77
C PRO A 213 18.82 -1.51 -0.90
N PRO A 214 18.48 -0.26 -1.30
CA PRO A 214 18.52 0.86 -0.39
C PRO A 214 17.59 0.62 0.81
N LYS A 215 18.02 1.14 1.95
CA LYS A 215 17.39 0.96 3.26
C LYS A 215 16.86 2.29 3.80
N ASN A 216 15.81 2.24 4.62
CA ASN A 216 15.32 3.40 5.39
C ASN A 216 14.90 4.61 4.52
N VAL A 217 14.37 4.38 3.32
CA VAL A 217 13.85 5.47 2.49
C VAL A 217 12.50 5.93 3.04
N GLN A 218 12.32 7.23 3.26
CA GLN A 218 11.10 7.81 3.82
C GLN A 218 10.52 8.86 2.86
N ILE A 219 9.28 8.64 2.43
CA ILE A 219 8.50 9.52 1.56
C ILE A 219 7.34 10.08 2.40
N LEU A 220 7.48 11.31 2.87
CA LEU A 220 6.63 11.87 3.92
C LEU A 220 5.93 13.16 3.47
N ASP A 221 4.64 13.32 3.76
CA ASP A 221 3.92 14.59 3.60
C ASP A 221 4.01 15.21 2.18
N ASN A 222 4.18 14.39 1.13
CA ASN A 222 4.26 14.85 -0.26
C ASN A 222 2.90 14.80 -0.94
N TRP A 223 2.75 15.60 -1.99
CA TRP A 223 1.66 15.50 -2.95
C TRP A 223 2.20 14.95 -4.27
N LEU A 224 1.68 13.82 -4.72
CA LEU A 224 2.13 13.09 -5.90
C LEU A 224 1.00 13.06 -6.93
N GLY A 225 1.29 13.45 -8.17
CA GLY A 225 0.34 13.55 -9.28
C GLY A 225 -0.70 14.68 -9.14
N ILE A 226 -0.51 15.61 -8.20
CA ILE A 226 -1.43 16.72 -7.93
C ILE A 226 -0.68 18.00 -7.56
N ARG A 227 -1.12 19.13 -8.12
CA ARG A 227 -0.56 20.46 -7.88
C ARG A 227 -0.97 21.01 -6.52
N PRO A 228 -0.23 21.95 -5.90
CA PRO A 228 -0.59 22.57 -4.61
C PRO A 228 -1.97 23.23 -4.59
N ASP A 229 -2.46 23.71 -5.74
CA ASP A 229 -3.81 24.27 -5.89
C ASP A 229 -4.92 23.20 -6.00
N GLN A 230 -4.54 21.93 -5.85
CA GLN A 230 -5.37 20.72 -5.97
C GLN A 230 -5.87 20.44 -7.39
N SER A 231 -5.38 21.17 -8.40
CA SER A 231 -5.72 20.87 -9.78
C SER A 231 -4.97 19.63 -10.27
N MET A 232 -5.63 18.89 -11.15
CA MET A 232 -4.97 17.84 -11.92
C MET A 232 -4.00 18.52 -12.90
N PRO A 233 -2.74 18.05 -13.02
CA PRO A 233 -1.81 18.58 -14.00
C PRO A 233 -2.27 18.24 -15.44
N ASP A 234 -1.82 19.03 -16.42
CA ASP A 234 -2.14 18.80 -17.84
C ASP A 234 -1.61 17.43 -18.33
N THR A 235 -0.41 17.09 -17.86
CA THR A 235 0.22 15.78 -18.03
C THR A 235 0.18 15.04 -16.70
N SER A 236 -0.49 13.89 -16.68
CA SER A 236 -0.51 12.96 -15.56
C SER A 236 0.83 12.23 -15.43
N SER A 237 1.21 11.94 -14.19
CA SER A 237 2.31 11.01 -13.91
C SER A 237 1.87 9.56 -14.17
N ALA A 238 2.80 8.70 -14.57
CA ALA A 238 2.49 7.28 -14.77
C ALA A 238 2.20 6.58 -13.43
N PHE A 239 3.09 6.71 -12.45
CA PHE A 239 2.96 6.12 -11.11
C PHE A 239 3.41 7.13 -10.05
N GLY A 240 2.90 7.01 -8.82
CA GLY A 240 3.31 7.88 -7.72
C GLY A 240 4.65 7.43 -7.14
N VAL A 241 4.62 6.38 -6.33
CA VAL A 241 5.83 5.77 -5.75
C VAL A 241 6.06 4.39 -6.35
N SER A 242 7.25 4.16 -6.90
CA SER A 242 7.68 2.84 -7.38
C SER A 242 8.82 2.31 -6.49
N ILE A 243 8.48 1.39 -5.60
CA ILE A 243 9.44 0.62 -4.79
C ILE A 243 9.96 -0.54 -5.64
N PHE A 244 10.84 -0.24 -6.59
CA PHE A 244 11.38 -1.26 -7.48
C PHE A 244 12.28 -2.23 -6.70
N ASN A 245 13.19 -1.69 -5.89
CA ASN A 245 14.02 -2.46 -4.96
C ASN A 245 14.31 -1.63 -3.72
N GLY A 246 13.83 -2.04 -2.54
CA GLY A 246 14.01 -1.33 -1.28
C GLY A 246 13.71 -2.21 -0.06
N ASP A 247 14.31 -1.86 1.09
CA ASP A 247 14.05 -2.47 2.40
C ASP A 247 13.70 -1.37 3.41
N ARG A 248 12.66 -1.60 4.21
CA ARG A 248 12.18 -0.63 5.22
C ARG A 248 11.86 0.73 4.60
N VAL A 249 11.17 0.72 3.46
CA VAL A 249 10.64 1.94 2.84
C VAL A 249 9.39 2.39 3.60
N THR A 250 9.32 3.66 3.97
CA THR A 250 8.15 4.27 4.59
C THR A 250 7.50 5.26 3.61
N VAL A 251 6.23 5.06 3.28
CA VAL A 251 5.42 6.00 2.51
C VAL A 251 4.28 6.46 3.42
N GLN A 252 4.38 7.69 3.94
CA GLN A 252 3.48 8.16 4.99
C GLN A 252 2.95 9.58 4.78
N ASN A 253 1.67 9.82 5.13
CA ASN A 253 1.03 11.13 5.09
C ASN A 253 0.99 11.81 3.72
N ASN A 254 1.14 11.06 2.62
CA ASN A 254 1.14 11.62 1.28
C ASN A 254 -0.29 11.76 0.73
N TRP A 255 -0.51 12.75 -0.15
CA TRP A 255 -1.64 12.76 -1.07
C TRP A 255 -1.17 12.22 -2.43
N ILE A 256 -1.66 11.05 -2.84
CA ILE A 256 -1.27 10.40 -4.10
C ILE A 256 -2.48 10.31 -5.02
N ALA A 257 -2.49 11.10 -6.11
CA ALA A 257 -3.69 11.23 -6.93
C ALA A 257 -3.44 11.39 -8.43
N ASN A 258 -4.45 11.05 -9.23
CA ASN A 258 -4.53 11.31 -10.68
C ASN A 258 -3.39 10.70 -11.52
N HIS A 259 -2.80 9.60 -11.07
CA HIS A 259 -1.83 8.86 -11.88
C HIS A 259 -2.53 8.07 -12.98
N ASP A 260 -1.88 7.93 -14.13
CA ASP A 260 -2.36 7.06 -15.21
C ASP A 260 -2.39 5.61 -14.75
N GLY A 261 -1.36 5.17 -14.04
CA GLY A 261 -1.26 3.89 -13.36
C GLY A 261 -1.59 3.98 -11.88
N SER A 262 -0.89 3.17 -11.08
CA SER A 262 -1.18 3.01 -9.66
C SER A 262 -0.51 4.08 -8.82
N GLY A 263 -1.09 4.37 -7.65
CA GLY A 263 -0.49 5.33 -6.72
C GLY A 263 0.85 4.82 -6.18
N ILE A 264 0.91 3.56 -5.73
CA ILE A 264 2.12 2.92 -5.22
C ILE A 264 2.28 1.54 -5.89
N ILE A 265 3.49 1.23 -6.37
CA ILE A 265 3.84 -0.08 -6.90
C ILE A 265 5.11 -0.66 -6.26
N SER A 266 5.24 -1.99 -6.25
CA SER A 266 6.52 -2.68 -6.01
C SER A 266 6.86 -3.65 -7.15
N SER A 267 8.12 -4.09 -7.23
CA SER A 267 8.56 -5.02 -8.29
C SER A 267 9.51 -6.13 -7.83
N VAL A 268 10.72 -5.82 -7.36
CA VAL A 268 11.72 -6.83 -6.97
C VAL A 268 11.66 -7.07 -5.47
N ASN A 269 11.84 -6.01 -4.68
CA ASN A 269 11.86 -6.10 -3.23
C ASN A 269 11.25 -4.84 -2.60
N ALA A 270 10.38 -5.04 -1.62
CA ALA A 270 9.79 -4.03 -0.77
C ALA A 270 9.65 -4.54 0.68
N THR A 271 10.55 -5.39 1.17
CA THR A 271 10.48 -5.99 2.51
C THR A 271 10.43 -4.96 3.63
N ASN A 272 9.76 -5.32 4.73
CA ASN A 272 9.62 -4.50 5.94
C ASN A 272 9.07 -3.09 5.68
N SER A 273 8.39 -2.87 4.55
CA SER A 273 7.94 -1.54 4.16
C SER A 273 6.62 -1.18 4.84
N VAL A 274 6.44 0.11 5.11
CA VAL A 274 5.25 0.65 5.77
C VAL A 274 4.61 1.70 4.85
N ILE A 275 3.38 1.43 4.43
CA ILE A 275 2.54 2.37 3.68
C ILE A 275 1.42 2.79 4.63
N SER A 276 1.51 3.98 5.21
CA SER A 276 0.60 4.40 6.27
C SER A 276 0.02 5.80 6.11
N GLN A 277 -1.23 5.99 6.53
CA GLN A 277 -1.83 7.32 6.65
C GLN A 277 -1.78 8.13 5.33
N ASN A 278 -1.82 7.48 4.17
CA ASN A 278 -1.86 8.16 2.88
C ASN A 278 -3.31 8.38 2.44
N THR A 279 -3.53 9.46 1.68
CA THR A 279 -4.75 9.69 0.91
C THR A 279 -4.48 9.33 -0.55
N ILE A 280 -4.95 8.18 -1.00
CA ILE A 280 -4.69 7.63 -2.34
C ILE A 280 -5.98 7.63 -3.16
N VAL A 281 -6.09 8.55 -4.11
CA VAL A 281 -7.38 8.84 -4.77
C VAL A 281 -7.31 8.97 -6.27
N ALA A 282 -8.32 8.44 -6.97
CA ALA A 282 -8.50 8.63 -8.42
C ALA A 282 -7.28 8.28 -9.29
N ASN A 283 -6.52 7.25 -8.89
CA ASN A 283 -5.44 6.71 -9.72
C ASN A 283 -6.00 5.65 -10.70
N GLY A 284 -5.24 5.36 -11.74
CA GLY A 284 -5.55 4.33 -12.72
C GLY A 284 -6.25 4.79 -13.98
N LEU A 285 -6.03 6.04 -14.38
CA LEU A 285 -6.74 6.70 -15.48
C LEU A 285 -6.53 6.03 -16.85
N ALA A 286 -5.41 5.35 -17.08
CA ALA A 286 -5.07 4.72 -18.36
C ALA A 286 -4.29 3.40 -18.26
N GLY A 287 -3.56 3.16 -17.18
CA GLY A 287 -2.66 2.02 -16.97
C GLY A 287 -3.11 1.05 -15.88
N MET A 288 -2.13 0.52 -15.12
CA MET A 288 -2.36 -0.38 -13.98
C MET A 288 -3.18 0.36 -12.90
N PRO A 289 -4.45 0.00 -12.65
CA PRO A 289 -5.37 0.99 -12.09
C PRO A 289 -5.57 0.94 -10.57
N ASP A 290 -4.70 0.23 -9.86
CA ASP A 290 -4.87 -0.03 -8.43
C ASP A 290 -4.38 1.16 -7.58
N ALA A 291 -4.87 1.34 -6.35
CA ALA A 291 -4.32 2.36 -5.46
C ALA A 291 -2.90 1.96 -5.02
N ILE A 292 -2.77 0.72 -4.54
CA ILE A 292 -1.51 0.07 -4.19
C ILE A 292 -1.45 -1.28 -4.91
N ARG A 293 -0.40 -1.51 -5.69
CA ARG A 293 -0.12 -2.79 -6.36
C ARG A 293 1.22 -3.35 -5.89
N LEU A 294 1.22 -4.52 -5.28
CA LEU A 294 2.44 -5.13 -4.76
C LEU A 294 2.82 -6.41 -5.52
N GLU A 295 4.08 -6.45 -5.94
CA GLU A 295 4.77 -7.56 -6.59
C GLU A 295 6.15 -7.77 -5.96
N GLY A 296 6.80 -8.89 -6.30
CA GLY A 296 8.12 -9.24 -5.78
C GLY A 296 8.11 -9.69 -4.33
N ASN A 297 9.24 -9.54 -3.65
CA ASN A 297 9.34 -9.85 -2.22
C ASN A 297 8.78 -8.70 -1.38
N ILE A 298 7.69 -8.94 -0.66
CA ILE A 298 7.02 -7.94 0.18
C ILE A 298 7.01 -8.31 1.66
N ASP A 299 7.86 -9.26 2.07
CA ASP A 299 7.76 -9.86 3.39
C ASP A 299 7.78 -8.84 4.54
N ALA A 300 6.99 -9.14 5.57
CA ALA A 300 6.81 -8.31 6.76
C ALA A 300 6.35 -6.86 6.48
N SER A 301 5.75 -6.58 5.33
CA SER A 301 5.26 -5.24 4.99
C SER A 301 3.87 -4.95 5.58
N ARG A 302 3.54 -3.67 5.71
CA ARG A 302 2.29 -3.20 6.31
C ARG A 302 1.66 -2.07 5.49
N ILE A 303 0.36 -2.20 5.22
CA ILE A 303 -0.51 -1.17 4.64
C ILE A 303 -1.52 -0.80 5.72
N THR A 304 -1.40 0.38 6.34
CA THR A 304 -2.20 0.71 7.53
C THR A 304 -2.77 2.13 7.55
N GLU A 305 -4.01 2.29 8.02
CA GLU A 305 -4.63 3.61 8.24
C GLU A 305 -4.69 4.53 7.00
N ASN A 306 -4.66 3.96 5.79
CA ASN A 306 -4.78 4.74 4.55
C ASN A 306 -6.26 4.99 4.20
N LEU A 307 -6.52 6.13 3.56
CA LEU A 307 -7.74 6.39 2.82
C LEU A 307 -7.50 6.10 1.33
N MET A 308 -8.15 5.07 0.80
CA MET A 308 -8.10 4.69 -0.61
C MET A 308 -9.47 4.88 -1.25
N CYS A 309 -9.61 5.91 -2.09
CA CYS A 309 -10.91 6.24 -2.66
C CYS A 309 -10.93 6.47 -4.16
N GLY A 310 -11.90 5.86 -4.84
CA GLY A 310 -12.23 6.24 -6.20
C GLY A 310 -11.17 5.87 -7.23
N ASN A 311 -10.29 4.92 -6.91
CA ASN A 311 -9.31 4.39 -7.85
C ASN A 311 -10.02 3.48 -8.87
N ASP A 312 -9.51 3.43 -10.09
CA ASP A 312 -10.16 2.74 -11.21
C ASP A 312 -10.12 1.20 -11.09
N GLY A 313 -9.15 0.69 -10.33
CA GLY A 313 -8.91 -0.72 -9.96
C GLY A 313 -9.07 -0.98 -8.46
N SER A 314 -8.35 -1.96 -7.92
CA SER A 314 -8.45 -2.33 -6.51
C SER A 314 -7.86 -1.27 -5.60
N ALA A 315 -8.25 -1.26 -4.32
CA ALA A 315 -7.53 -0.48 -3.31
C ALA A 315 -6.15 -1.12 -3.06
N VAL A 316 -6.12 -2.44 -2.86
CA VAL A 316 -4.89 -3.21 -2.73
C VAL A 316 -4.93 -4.39 -3.69
N TYR A 317 -3.91 -4.52 -4.54
CA TYR A 317 -3.77 -5.62 -5.49
C TYR A 317 -2.43 -6.32 -5.30
N LEU A 318 -2.45 -7.59 -4.88
CA LEU A 318 -1.24 -8.41 -4.79
C LEU A 318 -1.13 -9.29 -6.04
N PHE A 319 -0.01 -9.19 -6.76
CA PHE A 319 0.23 -9.99 -7.95
C PHE A 319 1.45 -10.88 -7.77
N LYS A 320 1.19 -12.15 -7.44
CA LYS A 320 2.21 -13.20 -7.28
C LYS A 320 3.43 -12.77 -6.42
N PRO A 321 3.25 -12.07 -5.28
CA PRO A 321 4.38 -11.72 -4.43
C PRO A 321 4.97 -12.96 -3.74
N THR A 322 6.19 -12.81 -3.22
CA THR A 322 6.74 -13.65 -2.16
C THR A 322 6.68 -12.92 -0.82
N GLY A 323 6.62 -13.68 0.28
CA GLY A 323 6.42 -13.11 1.61
C GLY A 323 4.96 -12.75 1.91
N SER A 324 4.75 -12.03 3.00
CA SER A 324 3.42 -11.67 3.51
C SER A 324 3.25 -10.16 3.74
N VAL A 325 1.99 -9.69 3.76
CA VAL A 325 1.66 -8.29 4.03
C VAL A 325 0.46 -8.23 4.98
N THR A 326 0.49 -7.26 5.89
CA THR A 326 -0.67 -6.93 6.74
C THR A 326 -1.35 -5.67 6.21
N VAL A 327 -2.62 -5.78 5.85
CA VAL A 327 -3.51 -4.69 5.44
C VAL A 327 -4.47 -4.41 6.59
N ASP A 328 -4.21 -3.37 7.39
CA ASP A 328 -4.91 -3.11 8.65
C ASP A 328 -5.54 -1.71 8.72
N LYS A 329 -6.77 -1.58 9.26
CA LYS A 329 -7.39 -0.27 9.58
C LYS A 329 -7.48 0.73 8.42
N ASN A 330 -7.48 0.27 7.18
CA ASN A 330 -7.65 1.16 6.03
C ASN A 330 -9.13 1.43 5.77
N ARG A 331 -9.41 2.60 5.17
CA ARG A 331 -10.74 2.94 4.63
C ARG A 331 -10.68 2.88 3.11
N MET A 332 -11.41 1.94 2.52
CA MET A 332 -11.44 1.66 1.08
C MET A 332 -12.85 1.89 0.56
N VAL A 333 -13.04 2.91 -0.29
CA VAL A 333 -14.40 3.31 -0.73
C VAL A 333 -14.43 3.62 -2.22
N TYR A 334 -15.48 3.18 -2.92
CA TYR A 334 -15.69 3.49 -4.35
C TYR A 334 -14.52 3.10 -5.27
N ASN A 335 -13.72 2.09 -4.91
CA ASN A 335 -12.66 1.61 -5.81
C ASN A 335 -13.28 0.69 -6.88
N GLY A 336 -12.50 0.38 -7.92
CA GLY A 336 -12.93 -0.46 -9.03
C GLY A 336 -13.80 0.27 -10.05
N ARG A 337 -13.77 1.61 -10.09
CA ARG A 337 -14.73 2.42 -10.87
C ARG A 337 -14.80 2.05 -12.34
N ARG A 338 -13.66 1.73 -12.97
CA ARG A 338 -13.57 1.40 -14.38
C ARG A 338 -13.52 -0.11 -14.62
N LEU A 339 -12.70 -0.83 -13.86
CA LEU A 339 -12.46 -2.26 -14.10
C LEU A 339 -13.32 -3.20 -13.24
N ARG A 340 -14.17 -2.66 -12.36
CA ARG A 340 -15.04 -3.41 -11.45
C ARG A 340 -14.26 -4.48 -10.69
N ARG A 341 -13.21 -4.07 -9.98
CA ARG A 341 -12.34 -4.98 -9.22
C ARG A 341 -12.77 -5.14 -7.77
N SER A 342 -12.29 -6.18 -7.09
CA SER A 342 -12.42 -6.30 -5.64
C SER A 342 -11.67 -5.17 -4.91
N ALA A 343 -12.03 -4.87 -3.68
CA ALA A 343 -11.32 -3.83 -2.92
C ALA A 343 -9.90 -4.30 -2.58
N VAL A 344 -9.78 -5.55 -2.11
CA VAL A 344 -8.51 -6.23 -1.86
C VAL A 344 -8.45 -7.51 -2.68
N TYR A 345 -7.42 -7.64 -3.51
CA TYR A 345 -7.13 -8.86 -4.27
C TYR A 345 -5.83 -9.49 -3.76
N LEU A 346 -5.90 -10.76 -3.32
CA LEU A 346 -4.78 -11.48 -2.72
C LEU A 346 -4.32 -12.63 -3.62
N MET A 347 -3.01 -12.66 -3.90
CA MET A 347 -2.29 -13.83 -4.38
C MET A 347 -1.14 -14.09 -3.41
N GLY A 348 -0.91 -15.34 -3.04
CA GLY A 348 0.13 -15.72 -2.09
C GLY A 348 -0.42 -16.16 -0.74
N ASN A 349 0.48 -16.28 0.23
CA ASN A 349 0.21 -16.94 1.50
C ASN A 349 0.41 -16.02 2.68
N ASP A 350 -0.24 -16.36 3.80
CA ASP A 350 0.00 -15.74 5.11
C ASP A 350 -0.29 -14.22 5.17
N HIS A 351 -1.00 -13.67 4.17
CA HIS A 351 -1.44 -12.27 4.19
C HIS A 351 -2.53 -12.08 5.25
N LYS A 352 -2.59 -10.87 5.81
CA LYS A 352 -3.59 -10.50 6.82
C LYS A 352 -4.37 -9.28 6.36
N VAL A 353 -5.69 -9.38 6.30
CA VAL A 353 -6.60 -8.27 6.00
C VAL A 353 -7.48 -8.05 7.22
N LEU A 354 -7.15 -7.02 8.01
CA LEU A 354 -7.66 -6.83 9.37
C LEU A 354 -8.33 -5.47 9.54
N ASN A 355 -9.47 -5.43 10.22
CA ASN A 355 -10.07 -4.17 10.72
C ASN A 355 -10.28 -3.05 9.68
N ASN A 356 -10.37 -3.38 8.39
CA ASN A 356 -10.57 -2.40 7.33
C ASN A 356 -12.06 -2.05 7.22
N THR A 357 -12.35 -0.83 6.77
CA THR A 357 -13.70 -0.43 6.34
C THR A 357 -13.73 -0.42 4.82
N ILE A 358 -14.51 -1.34 4.23
CA ILE A 358 -14.61 -1.56 2.79
C ILE A 358 -16.05 -1.30 2.36
N GLU A 359 -16.26 -0.23 1.60
CA GLU A 359 -17.61 0.23 1.25
C GLU A 359 -17.74 0.58 -0.23
N ASP A 360 -18.96 0.42 -0.76
CA ASP A 360 -19.32 0.84 -2.13
C ASP A 360 -18.38 0.27 -3.21
N GLN A 361 -17.98 -1.00 -3.03
CA GLN A 361 -17.11 -1.68 -3.96
C GLN A 361 -17.93 -2.29 -5.10
N THR A 362 -17.48 -2.08 -6.34
CA THR A 362 -18.09 -2.62 -7.57
C THR A 362 -17.86 -4.12 -7.81
N ALA A 363 -17.44 -4.84 -6.77
CA ALA A 363 -17.22 -6.30 -6.76
C ALA A 363 -17.13 -6.81 -5.31
N SER A 364 -16.47 -7.95 -5.09
CA SER A 364 -16.23 -8.50 -3.76
C SER A 364 -15.34 -7.58 -2.90
N GLY A 365 -15.48 -7.69 -1.58
CA GLY A 365 -14.68 -6.93 -0.62
C GLY A 365 -13.22 -7.41 -0.63
N VAL A 366 -13.02 -8.67 -0.30
CA VAL A 366 -11.73 -9.37 -0.40
C VAL A 366 -11.89 -10.57 -1.33
N THR A 367 -10.99 -10.70 -2.29
CA THR A 367 -10.89 -11.88 -3.17
C THR A 367 -9.54 -12.56 -2.95
N VAL A 368 -9.55 -13.87 -2.75
CA VAL A 368 -8.35 -14.70 -2.64
C VAL A 368 -8.23 -15.53 -3.91
N ALA A 369 -7.16 -15.29 -4.66
CA ALA A 369 -6.87 -16.03 -5.88
C ALA A 369 -6.58 -17.50 -5.58
N ALA A 370 -6.93 -18.35 -6.52
CA ALA A 370 -6.65 -19.77 -6.43
C ALA A 370 -5.25 -20.13 -6.98
N ASN A 371 -4.73 -19.31 -7.90
CA ASN A 371 -3.45 -19.51 -8.58
C ASN A 371 -2.64 -18.18 -8.64
N PRO A 372 -1.38 -18.15 -8.19
CA PRO A 372 -0.66 -19.22 -7.49
C PRO A 372 -1.38 -19.64 -6.21
N ASN A 373 -1.11 -20.86 -5.73
CA ASN A 373 -1.72 -21.39 -4.52
C ASN A 373 -1.66 -20.36 -3.39
N SER A 374 -2.83 -19.95 -2.91
CA SER A 374 -2.96 -18.94 -1.88
C SER A 374 -3.71 -19.54 -0.69
N TYR A 375 -3.02 -19.68 0.44
CA TYR A 375 -3.54 -20.26 1.66
C TYR A 375 -3.04 -19.53 2.91
N ARG A 376 -3.70 -19.80 4.04
CA ARG A 376 -3.44 -19.20 5.35
C ARG A 376 -3.61 -17.68 5.38
N ASN A 377 -4.37 -17.14 4.42
CA ASN A 377 -4.71 -15.72 4.44
C ASN A 377 -5.81 -15.48 5.48
N GLU A 378 -5.50 -14.63 6.46
CA GLU A 378 -6.41 -14.26 7.53
C GLU A 378 -7.20 -13.01 7.15
N ILE A 379 -8.52 -13.10 7.20
CA ILE A 379 -9.44 -12.00 6.96
C ILE A 379 -10.36 -11.89 8.17
N SER A 380 -10.27 -10.81 8.93
CA SER A 380 -11.00 -10.66 10.21
C SER A 380 -11.26 -9.21 10.59
N GLY A 381 -12.34 -8.95 11.35
CA GLY A 381 -12.62 -7.63 11.90
C GLY A 381 -12.96 -6.55 10.86
N ASN A 382 -12.97 -6.89 9.57
CA ASN A 382 -13.29 -5.96 8.50
C ASN A 382 -14.80 -5.68 8.50
N LYS A 383 -15.14 -4.43 8.18
CA LYS A 383 -16.51 -3.95 8.00
C LYS A 383 -16.79 -3.79 6.52
N PHE A 384 -17.74 -4.54 6.00
CA PHE A 384 -18.13 -4.50 4.61
C PHE A 384 -19.51 -3.87 4.44
N ALA A 385 -19.68 -2.92 3.52
CA ALA A 385 -20.99 -2.38 3.22
C ALA A 385 -21.17 -2.07 1.72
N ARG A 386 -22.40 -2.22 1.22
CA ARG A 386 -22.77 -1.83 -0.16
C ARG A 386 -21.81 -2.41 -1.23
N LEU A 387 -21.52 -3.70 -1.12
CA LEU A 387 -20.72 -4.44 -2.11
C LEU A 387 -21.63 -4.96 -3.23
N GLU A 388 -21.10 -5.02 -4.45
CA GLU A 388 -21.77 -5.75 -5.55
C GLU A 388 -21.48 -7.27 -5.51
N GLY A 389 -20.39 -7.69 -4.86
CA GLY A 389 -19.99 -9.09 -4.66
C GLY A 389 -20.05 -9.55 -3.19
N LEU A 390 -19.35 -10.66 -2.88
CA LEU A 390 -19.25 -11.20 -1.52
C LEU A 390 -18.33 -10.36 -0.64
N SER A 391 -18.47 -10.44 0.68
CA SER A 391 -17.47 -9.86 1.59
C SER A 391 -16.11 -10.53 1.43
N ILE A 392 -16.10 -11.85 1.31
CA ILE A 392 -14.92 -12.68 1.09
C ILE A 392 -15.29 -13.67 -0.01
N ASP A 393 -14.47 -13.74 -1.04
CA ASP A 393 -14.64 -14.57 -2.22
C ASP A 393 -13.37 -15.40 -2.43
N LEU A 394 -13.50 -16.71 -2.54
CA LEU A 394 -12.36 -17.62 -2.67
C LEU A 394 -12.37 -18.22 -4.08
N ASN A 395 -11.67 -17.61 -5.03
CA ASN A 395 -11.73 -18.08 -6.41
C ASN A 395 -11.35 -19.56 -6.56
N THR A 396 -11.86 -20.20 -7.61
CA THR A 396 -11.44 -21.54 -8.05
C THR A 396 -10.49 -21.50 -9.25
N TRP A 397 -9.72 -22.56 -9.49
CA TRP A 397 -8.79 -22.68 -10.62
C TRP A 397 -9.50 -22.63 -11.98
N ASN A 398 -10.72 -23.15 -12.05
CA ASN A 398 -11.48 -23.22 -13.31
C ASN A 398 -12.11 -21.88 -13.68
N SER A 399 -12.22 -20.95 -12.73
CA SER A 399 -12.64 -19.56 -12.94
C SER A 399 -11.45 -18.72 -13.42
N THR A 400 -11.06 -18.96 -14.67
CA THR A 400 -9.90 -18.30 -15.31
C THR A 400 -10.25 -17.04 -16.07
N ASP A 401 -11.54 -16.70 -16.18
CA ASP A 401 -11.96 -15.50 -16.88
C ASP A 401 -11.38 -14.26 -16.18
N VAL A 402 -11.00 -13.27 -16.99
CA VAL A 402 -10.48 -11.99 -16.49
C VAL A 402 -11.48 -11.33 -15.54
N SER A 403 -12.78 -11.54 -15.76
CA SER A 403 -13.84 -11.09 -14.84
C SER A 403 -13.73 -11.72 -13.46
N ASP A 404 -13.40 -13.00 -13.37
CA ASP A 404 -13.42 -13.76 -12.12
C ASP A 404 -12.20 -13.39 -11.28
N GLN A 405 -11.04 -13.24 -11.92
CA GLN A 405 -9.84 -12.69 -11.27
C GLN A 405 -10.01 -11.22 -10.88
N GLN A 406 -10.88 -10.47 -11.54
CA GLN A 406 -11.13 -9.08 -11.17
C GLN A 406 -12.18 -8.94 -10.08
N ARG A 407 -13.25 -9.75 -10.10
CA ARG A 407 -14.45 -9.54 -9.29
C ARG A 407 -14.64 -10.52 -8.14
N GLY A 408 -14.12 -11.74 -8.27
CA GLY A 408 -14.59 -12.92 -7.54
C GLY A 408 -15.48 -13.81 -8.41
N ASP A 409 -15.54 -15.12 -8.11
CA ASP A 409 -16.33 -16.11 -8.84
C ASP A 409 -17.62 -16.55 -8.12
N GLY A 410 -17.84 -16.04 -6.90
CA GLY A 410 -19.05 -16.23 -6.14
C GLY A 410 -18.98 -17.40 -5.16
N ILE A 411 -20.13 -17.81 -4.61
CA ILE A 411 -20.15 -18.78 -3.50
C ILE A 411 -19.64 -20.14 -3.97
N ASN A 412 -18.66 -20.66 -3.25
CA ASN A 412 -18.12 -21.98 -3.49
C ASN A 412 -19.07 -23.11 -3.07
N PRO A 413 -19.10 -24.22 -3.82
CA PRO A 413 -19.71 -25.44 -3.34
C PRO A 413 -18.93 -25.99 -2.14
N GLN A 414 -19.62 -26.72 -1.26
CA GLN A 414 -18.99 -27.34 -0.08
C GLN A 414 -17.79 -28.20 -0.44
N ARG A 415 -16.67 -28.07 0.26
CA ARG A 415 -15.52 -28.97 0.08
C ARG A 415 -15.90 -30.43 0.41
N ASP A 416 -16.03 -31.22 -0.65
CA ASP A 416 -16.40 -32.64 -0.65
C ASP A 416 -15.23 -33.58 -0.98
N SER A 417 -14.09 -33.03 -1.39
CA SER A 417 -12.92 -33.80 -1.86
C SER A 417 -11.60 -33.11 -1.53
N GLY A 418 -10.51 -33.89 -1.53
CA GLY A 418 -9.16 -33.38 -1.33
C GLY A 418 -8.67 -32.46 -2.45
N ASN A 419 -9.13 -32.67 -3.70
CA ASN A 419 -8.73 -31.88 -4.86
C ASN A 419 -9.21 -30.42 -4.76
N ARG A 420 -10.43 -30.19 -4.24
CA ARG A 420 -10.94 -28.83 -4.04
C ARG A 420 -10.07 -27.98 -3.11
N ARG A 421 -9.26 -28.60 -2.22
CA ARG A 421 -8.27 -27.87 -1.40
C ARG A 421 -7.10 -27.31 -2.20
N LYS A 422 -6.78 -27.89 -3.35
CA LYS A 422 -5.67 -27.47 -4.20
C LYS A 422 -6.10 -26.41 -5.21
N GLU A 423 -7.39 -26.38 -5.53
CA GLU A 423 -7.93 -25.62 -6.65
C GLU A 423 -8.71 -24.37 -6.23
N THR A 424 -8.73 -24.01 -4.94
CA THR A 424 -9.51 -22.87 -4.43
C THR A 424 -8.68 -22.04 -3.46
N GLY A 425 -8.87 -20.72 -3.47
CA GLY A 425 -8.29 -19.81 -2.46
C GLY A 425 -8.55 -20.29 -1.03
N ASN A 426 -7.58 -20.09 -0.13
CA ASN A 426 -7.60 -20.57 1.25
C ASN A 426 -7.95 -22.06 1.41
N ALA A 427 -7.52 -22.88 0.44
CA ALA A 427 -7.70 -24.33 0.45
C ALA A 427 -9.14 -24.82 0.62
N ALA A 428 -10.11 -24.06 0.09
CA ALA A 428 -11.55 -24.36 0.21
C ALA A 428 -11.97 -24.68 1.66
N ILE A 429 -11.52 -23.89 2.63
CA ILE A 429 -12.10 -23.97 3.98
C ILE A 429 -13.62 -23.72 3.89
N ASN A 430 -14.42 -24.61 4.48
CA ASN A 430 -15.88 -24.52 4.36
C ASN A 430 -16.40 -23.28 5.10
N ALA A 431 -17.32 -22.55 4.47
CA ALA A 431 -18.16 -21.60 5.18
C ALA A 431 -18.95 -22.33 6.30
N PRO A 432 -19.11 -21.72 7.49
CA PRO A 432 -19.98 -22.27 8.52
C PRO A 432 -21.40 -22.52 8.00
N LYS A 433 -22.06 -23.52 8.57
CA LYS A 433 -23.46 -23.84 8.32
C LYS A 433 -24.26 -23.69 9.60
N PHE A 434 -25.20 -22.75 9.61
CA PHE A 434 -26.20 -22.68 10.69
C PHE A 434 -27.09 -23.92 10.68
N SER A 435 -27.46 -24.41 11.87
CA SER A 435 -28.42 -25.50 12.05
C SER A 435 -29.81 -25.11 11.54
N ASP A 436 -30.18 -23.84 11.71
CA ASP A 436 -31.44 -23.26 11.29
C ASP A 436 -31.26 -21.97 10.49
N ARG A 437 -32.30 -21.61 9.74
CA ARG A 437 -32.39 -20.32 9.03
C ARG A 437 -32.99 -19.22 9.89
N ILE A 438 -33.72 -19.59 10.93
CA ILE A 438 -34.41 -18.68 11.83
C ILE A 438 -34.14 -19.17 13.25
N PHE A 439 -33.41 -18.36 14.02
CA PHE A 439 -33.18 -18.65 15.44
C PHE A 439 -34.19 -17.89 16.31
N PRO A 440 -34.88 -18.58 17.22
CA PRO A 440 -35.90 -17.97 18.07
C PRO A 440 -35.26 -16.99 19.05
N LEU A 441 -35.66 -15.73 18.96
CA LEU A 441 -35.23 -14.69 19.89
C LEU A 441 -36.26 -14.55 21.02
N THR A 442 -35.92 -15.05 22.21
CA THR A 442 -36.77 -14.98 23.42
C THR A 442 -36.11 -14.09 24.45
N ASN A 443 -36.81 -13.06 24.94
CA ASN A 443 -36.25 -12.09 25.89
C ASN A 443 -34.90 -11.47 25.44
N LYS A 444 -34.72 -11.25 24.13
CA LYS A 444 -33.45 -10.79 23.50
C LYS A 444 -32.27 -11.77 23.67
N GLN A 445 -32.55 -13.02 23.99
CA GLN A 445 -31.58 -14.10 24.07
C GLN A 445 -31.86 -15.13 22.97
N THR A 446 -30.80 -15.73 22.45
CA THR A 446 -30.87 -16.82 21.49
C THR A 446 -29.60 -17.67 21.57
N SER A 447 -29.73 -18.97 21.33
CA SER A 447 -28.58 -19.85 21.07
C SER A 447 -28.46 -20.04 19.56
N ILE A 448 -27.34 -19.59 18.99
CA ILE A 448 -27.03 -19.76 17.58
C ILE A 448 -26.14 -20.99 17.46
N THR A 449 -26.63 -22.01 16.76
CA THR A 449 -25.94 -23.29 16.61
C THR A 449 -25.62 -23.59 15.14
N GLY A 450 -24.63 -24.44 14.92
CA GLY A 450 -24.24 -24.84 13.57
C GLY A 450 -23.03 -25.76 13.54
N TYR A 451 -22.49 -25.92 12.33
CA TYR A 451 -21.35 -26.77 12.03
C TYR A 451 -20.33 -26.02 11.18
N ALA A 452 -19.05 -26.22 11.47
CA ALA A 452 -17.93 -25.86 10.61
C ALA A 452 -16.87 -26.97 10.69
N ASP A 453 -15.75 -26.81 9.98
CA ASP A 453 -14.65 -27.76 10.07
C ASP A 453 -14.15 -27.86 11.54
N ALA A 454 -13.87 -29.07 12.02
CA ALA A 454 -13.44 -29.28 13.41
C ALA A 454 -12.10 -28.60 13.71
N GLY A 455 -12.00 -27.97 14.88
CA GLY A 455 -10.82 -27.21 15.32
C GLY A 455 -10.69 -25.81 14.71
N THR A 456 -11.72 -25.34 13.98
CA THR A 456 -11.76 -23.97 13.44
C THR A 456 -12.39 -22.98 14.41
N THR A 457 -11.97 -21.73 14.28
CA THR A 457 -12.55 -20.57 14.96
C THR A 457 -13.70 -20.02 14.11
N VAL A 458 -14.90 -19.97 14.68
CA VAL A 458 -16.08 -19.38 14.03
C VAL A 458 -16.27 -17.95 14.53
N LYS A 459 -16.35 -17.00 13.60
CA LYS A 459 -16.60 -15.58 13.87
C LYS A 459 -17.98 -15.21 13.34
N LEU A 460 -18.86 -14.74 14.22
CA LEU A 460 -20.23 -14.33 13.91
C LEU A 460 -20.29 -12.84 13.60
N TYR A 461 -21.04 -12.47 12.56
CA TYR A 461 -21.17 -11.10 12.10
C TYR A 461 -22.63 -10.67 12.02
N ARG A 462 -22.88 -9.38 12.31
CA ARG A 462 -24.11 -8.70 11.89
C ARG A 462 -24.08 -8.52 10.38
N VAL A 463 -25.26 -8.57 9.77
CA VAL A 463 -25.48 -8.22 8.37
C VAL A 463 -26.44 -7.04 8.30
N ALA A 464 -25.98 -5.91 7.74
CA ALA A 464 -26.90 -4.82 7.40
C ALA A 464 -27.68 -5.21 6.14
N VAL A 465 -28.97 -5.41 6.32
CA VAL A 465 -29.91 -5.71 5.24
C VAL A 465 -30.33 -4.40 4.55
N GLY A 466 -29.77 -4.13 3.38
CA GLY A 466 -30.39 -3.25 2.39
C GLY A 466 -31.50 -3.98 1.61
N SER A 467 -32.21 -3.29 0.73
CA SER A 467 -33.30 -3.84 -0.11
C SER A 467 -32.87 -4.93 -1.10
N ARG A 468 -31.56 -5.20 -1.23
CA ARG A 468 -30.95 -6.25 -2.07
C ARG A 468 -29.81 -6.97 -1.32
N ALA A 469 -30.03 -7.38 -0.08
CA ALA A 469 -29.00 -8.10 0.66
C ALA A 469 -28.59 -9.39 -0.08
N PRO A 470 -27.29 -9.65 -0.28
CA PRO A 470 -26.82 -10.86 -0.90
C PRO A 470 -27.22 -12.08 -0.06
N TYR A 471 -27.17 -13.25 -0.69
CA TYR A 471 -27.50 -14.53 -0.04
C TYR A 471 -26.56 -14.83 1.14
N ALA A 472 -25.32 -14.31 1.10
CA ALA A 472 -24.32 -14.41 2.15
C ALA A 472 -23.64 -13.04 2.36
N GLY A 473 -23.48 -12.61 3.62
CA GLY A 473 -22.99 -11.27 3.96
C GLY A 473 -23.98 -10.14 3.58
N PRO A 474 -23.52 -8.89 3.46
CA PRO A 474 -22.17 -8.43 3.78
C PRO A 474 -21.89 -8.50 5.29
N LEU A 475 -20.66 -8.82 5.65
CA LEU A 475 -20.18 -8.90 7.03
C LEU A 475 -19.95 -7.48 7.58
N THR A 476 -20.92 -6.88 8.27
CA THR A 476 -20.86 -5.45 8.61
C THR A 476 -20.16 -5.17 9.93
N GLU A 477 -20.28 -6.07 10.88
CA GLU A 477 -19.76 -5.92 12.24
C GLU A 477 -19.49 -7.30 12.82
N GLU A 478 -18.26 -7.55 13.30
CA GLU A 478 -17.93 -8.76 14.04
C GLU A 478 -18.54 -8.67 15.45
N LEU A 479 -19.24 -9.71 15.87
CA LEU A 479 -20.02 -9.71 17.12
C LEU A 479 -19.45 -10.68 18.16
N PHE A 480 -19.18 -11.92 17.75
CA PHE A 480 -18.76 -12.99 18.66
C PHE A 480 -17.76 -13.92 17.97
N THR A 481 -16.91 -14.56 18.78
CA THR A 481 -15.99 -15.61 18.34
C THR A 481 -16.17 -16.86 19.21
N THR A 482 -16.16 -18.04 18.61
CA THR A 482 -16.20 -19.34 19.31
C THR A 482 -15.32 -20.37 18.61
N GLN A 483 -15.00 -21.47 19.29
CA GLN A 483 -14.29 -22.61 18.71
C GLN A 483 -15.27 -23.74 18.39
N THR A 484 -15.03 -24.44 17.29
CA THR A 484 -15.74 -25.69 17.02
C THR A 484 -15.29 -26.80 17.96
N LYS A 485 -16.24 -27.68 18.32
CA LYS A 485 -15.96 -28.93 19.04
C LYS A 485 -15.32 -29.96 18.10
N ALA A 486 -14.88 -31.10 18.65
CA ALA A 486 -14.25 -32.18 17.87
C ALA A 486 -15.14 -32.73 16.73
N ASN A 487 -16.46 -32.66 16.87
CA ASN A 487 -17.43 -33.05 15.84
C ASN A 487 -17.79 -31.91 14.86
N GLY A 488 -17.10 -30.77 14.93
CA GLY A 488 -17.35 -29.59 14.09
C GLY A 488 -18.53 -28.71 14.54
N SER A 489 -19.30 -29.11 15.56
CA SER A 489 -20.42 -28.29 16.05
C SER A 489 -19.92 -27.05 16.80
N PHE A 490 -20.66 -25.95 16.69
CA PHE A 490 -20.47 -24.74 17.48
C PHE A 490 -21.79 -24.24 18.06
N GLU A 491 -21.68 -23.49 19.15
CA GLU A 491 -22.80 -22.83 19.82
C GLU A 491 -22.32 -21.45 20.29
N ILE A 492 -23.14 -20.43 20.04
CA ILE A 492 -22.93 -19.06 20.51
C ILE A 492 -24.20 -18.64 21.24
N ASN A 493 -24.08 -18.50 22.55
CA ASN A 493 -25.14 -17.91 23.36
C ASN A 493 -25.04 -16.40 23.28
N VAL A 494 -26.10 -15.79 22.82
CA VAL A 494 -26.19 -14.36 22.60
C VAL A 494 -27.14 -13.78 23.63
N ASP A 495 -26.62 -12.83 24.41
CA ASP A 495 -27.39 -12.08 25.39
C ASP A 495 -27.41 -10.60 24.98
N ASN A 496 -28.62 -10.06 24.80
CA ASN A 496 -28.84 -8.67 24.40
C ASN A 496 -28.21 -8.30 23.03
N GLY A 497 -28.39 -7.04 22.60
CA GLY A 497 -27.75 -6.53 21.37
C GLY A 497 -28.45 -6.87 20.05
N PHE A 498 -29.41 -7.79 20.04
CA PHE A 498 -30.18 -8.14 18.84
C PHE A 498 -31.66 -7.80 18.94
N ARG A 499 -32.27 -7.59 17.77
CA ARG A 499 -33.70 -7.37 17.57
C ARG A 499 -34.27 -8.46 16.67
N ALA A 500 -35.56 -8.74 16.84
CA ALA A 500 -36.27 -9.58 15.88
C ALA A 500 -36.17 -8.94 14.48
N GLY A 501 -35.81 -9.74 13.48
CA GLY A 501 -35.53 -9.31 12.11
C GLY A 501 -34.04 -9.13 11.81
N ASP A 502 -33.16 -9.05 12.81
CA ASP A 502 -31.72 -8.95 12.61
C ASP A 502 -31.21 -10.16 11.80
N VAL A 503 -30.22 -9.90 10.95
CA VAL A 503 -29.61 -10.89 10.06
C VAL A 503 -28.16 -11.11 10.48
N ILE A 504 -27.76 -12.37 10.49
CA ILE A 504 -26.42 -12.83 10.87
C ILE A 504 -25.79 -13.66 9.76
N SER A 505 -24.46 -13.62 9.72
CA SER A 505 -23.60 -14.51 8.93
C SER A 505 -22.39 -14.90 9.77
N ALA A 506 -21.57 -15.81 9.28
CA ALA A 506 -20.38 -16.27 9.99
C ALA A 506 -19.28 -16.65 9.01
N VAL A 507 -18.03 -16.62 9.46
CA VAL A 507 -16.88 -17.21 8.76
C VAL A 507 -16.16 -18.18 9.69
N ALA A 508 -15.41 -19.11 9.11
CA ALA A 508 -14.51 -19.99 9.83
C ALA A 508 -13.06 -19.60 9.52
N PHE A 509 -12.17 -19.76 10.50
CA PHE A 509 -10.74 -19.58 10.34
C PHE A 509 -9.99 -20.82 10.85
N ASP A 510 -9.06 -21.30 10.05
CA ASP A 510 -8.08 -22.33 10.41
C ASP A 510 -6.67 -21.81 10.10
N PRO A 511 -5.71 -21.81 11.03
CA PRO A 511 -4.35 -21.34 10.77
C PRO A 511 -3.62 -22.14 9.67
N ARG A 512 -4.09 -23.34 9.31
CA ARG A 512 -3.53 -24.15 8.23
C ARG A 512 -4.10 -23.79 6.86
N TYR A 513 -5.29 -23.18 6.80
CA TYR A 513 -6.01 -22.95 5.54
C TYR A 513 -6.33 -21.48 5.27
N GLY A 514 -6.70 -20.69 6.27
CA GLY A 514 -7.12 -19.30 6.16
C GLY A 514 -8.58 -19.08 6.55
N THR A 515 -9.14 -17.93 6.17
CA THR A 515 -10.54 -17.58 6.39
C THR A 515 -11.44 -18.10 5.26
N SER A 516 -12.63 -18.61 5.60
CA SER A 516 -13.65 -19.04 4.63
C SER A 516 -14.52 -17.91 4.10
N GLU A 517 -15.26 -18.22 3.04
CA GLU A 517 -16.37 -17.37 2.58
C GLU A 517 -17.45 -17.21 3.65
N PRO A 518 -18.30 -16.17 3.53
CA PRO A 518 -19.43 -15.98 4.43
C PRO A 518 -20.42 -17.15 4.36
N ALA A 519 -20.89 -17.59 5.53
CA ALA A 519 -22.04 -18.46 5.67
C ALA A 519 -23.27 -17.80 5.04
N ILE A 520 -24.14 -18.62 4.47
CA ILE A 520 -25.43 -18.14 4.01
C ILE A 520 -26.20 -17.57 5.20
N ASN A 521 -26.80 -16.40 5.01
CA ASN A 521 -27.42 -15.62 6.07
C ASN A 521 -28.53 -16.40 6.83
N ALA A 522 -28.63 -16.14 8.14
CA ALA A 522 -29.72 -16.57 9.01
C ALA A 522 -30.39 -15.35 9.68
N ARG A 523 -31.62 -15.51 10.14
CA ARG A 523 -32.42 -14.44 10.76
C ARG A 523 -32.71 -14.75 12.23
N LEU A 524 -32.83 -13.71 13.04
CA LEU A 524 -33.29 -13.81 14.43
C LEU A 524 -34.77 -13.41 14.50
N GLY A 525 -35.64 -14.19 15.14
CA GLY A 525 -37.05 -13.82 15.28
C GLY A 525 -38.00 -14.95 15.63
N LEU A 526 -39.29 -14.65 15.71
CA LEU A 526 -40.31 -15.62 16.06
C LEU A 526 -40.42 -16.66 14.93
N GLY A 527 -40.16 -17.93 15.27
CA GLY A 527 -40.03 -19.07 14.35
C GLY A 527 -41.27 -19.50 13.58
N LYS A 528 -42.20 -18.59 13.25
CA LYS A 528 -43.23 -18.89 12.26
C LYS A 528 -42.60 -18.79 10.88
N SER A 529 -42.52 -19.95 10.22
CA SER A 529 -42.27 -20.12 8.80
C SER A 529 -43.21 -19.23 7.97
N GLU A 530 -42.86 -17.96 7.81
CA GLU A 530 -43.13 -17.31 6.54
C GLU A 530 -42.19 -17.96 5.53
N ARG A 531 -42.66 -19.07 4.93
CA ARG A 531 -42.22 -19.50 3.61
C ARG A 531 -42.60 -18.39 2.62
N ARG A 532 -41.98 -17.22 2.71
CA ARG A 532 -41.67 -16.49 1.49
C ARG A 532 -40.64 -17.36 0.81
N SER A 533 -41.12 -18.11 -0.18
CA SER A 533 -40.29 -18.70 -1.21
C SER A 533 -39.31 -17.61 -1.65
N MET A 534 -38.10 -17.63 -1.09
CA MET A 534 -36.95 -17.15 -1.84
C MET A 534 -36.81 -18.19 -2.93
N THR A 535 -37.64 -18.06 -3.97
CA THR A 535 -37.50 -18.80 -5.21
C THR A 535 -36.02 -18.78 -5.52
N SER A 536 -35.46 -19.97 -5.75
CA SER A 536 -34.18 -20.09 -6.43
C SER A 536 -34.35 -19.45 -7.80
N GLY A 537 -34.26 -18.12 -7.84
CA GLY A 537 -33.84 -17.41 -9.01
C GLY A 537 -32.44 -17.91 -9.24
N ARG A 538 -32.33 -18.99 -10.02
CA ARG A 538 -31.14 -19.30 -10.82
C ARG A 538 -30.64 -17.95 -11.25
N SER A 539 -29.45 -17.56 -10.78
CA SER A 539 -28.85 -16.27 -11.07
C SER A 539 -29.08 -16.02 -12.55
N LYS A 540 -30.05 -15.14 -12.87
CA LYS A 540 -30.15 -14.65 -14.23
C LYS A 540 -28.86 -13.88 -14.33
N THR A 541 -27.93 -14.39 -15.12
CA THR A 541 -26.79 -13.64 -15.64
C THR A 541 -27.38 -12.31 -16.06
N ILE A 542 -27.21 -11.28 -15.21
CA ILE A 542 -27.67 -9.95 -15.53
C ILE A 542 -26.79 -9.60 -16.71
N ALA A 543 -27.40 -9.46 -17.90
CA ALA A 543 -26.70 -8.87 -19.04
C ALA A 543 -26.06 -7.59 -18.51
N PRO A 544 -24.73 -7.45 -18.64
CA PRO A 544 -24.00 -6.40 -17.96
C PRO A 544 -24.68 -5.07 -18.25
N ALA A 545 -24.99 -4.31 -17.20
CA ALA A 545 -25.33 -2.91 -17.40
C ALA A 545 -24.22 -2.31 -18.25
N PHE A 546 -24.58 -1.65 -19.36
CA PHE A 546 -23.62 -1.01 -20.24
C PHE A 546 -22.60 -0.27 -19.39
N PRO A 547 -21.29 -0.42 -19.68
CA PRO A 547 -20.28 0.30 -18.93
C PRO A 547 -20.70 1.77 -18.87
N PRO A 548 -20.66 2.41 -17.70
CA PRO A 548 -20.78 3.86 -17.67
C PRO A 548 -19.75 4.38 -18.67
N VAL A 549 -20.20 5.21 -19.60
CA VAL A 549 -19.31 5.87 -20.57
C VAL A 549 -18.08 6.32 -19.81
N SER A 550 -16.89 5.90 -20.25
CA SER A 550 -15.62 6.28 -19.60
C SER A 550 -15.72 7.74 -19.20
N PRO A 551 -15.55 8.07 -17.91
CA PRO A 551 -15.66 9.47 -17.51
C PRO A 551 -14.71 10.25 -18.42
N ARG A 552 -15.26 11.20 -19.18
CA ARG A 552 -14.42 12.21 -19.84
C ARG A 552 -13.46 12.71 -18.77
N ARG A 553 -12.16 12.83 -19.11
CA ARG A 553 -11.12 13.39 -18.23
C ARG A 553 -11.77 14.45 -17.33
N PRO A 554 -11.86 14.23 -16.01
CA PRO A 554 -12.65 15.11 -15.18
C PRO A 554 -12.01 16.51 -15.19
N HIS A 555 -12.67 17.49 -15.81
CA HIS A 555 -12.33 18.92 -15.69
C HIS A 555 -12.60 19.50 -14.29
N ARG A 556 -12.88 18.65 -13.28
CA ARG A 556 -13.30 19.08 -11.94
C ARG A 556 -12.28 18.68 -10.90
N ARG A 557 -12.01 19.63 -9.99
CA ARG A 557 -11.22 19.45 -8.75
C ARG A 557 -11.54 18.07 -8.14
N PRO A 558 -10.53 17.29 -7.74
CA PRO A 558 -10.75 16.05 -7.02
C PRO A 558 -11.46 16.39 -5.71
N SER A 559 -12.77 16.21 -5.67
CA SER A 559 -13.49 16.21 -4.41
C SER A 559 -13.10 14.93 -3.68
N LEU A 560 -12.55 15.03 -2.47
CA LEU A 560 -12.49 13.87 -1.60
C LEU A 560 -13.88 13.23 -1.57
N CYS A 561 -13.96 11.95 -1.94
CA CYS A 561 -15.21 11.19 -2.01
C CYS A 561 -16.06 11.34 -0.75
N CYS A 562 -15.41 11.63 0.38
CA CYS A 562 -15.98 11.86 1.70
C CYS A 562 -16.97 13.03 1.80
N ARG A 563 -17.08 13.95 0.82
CA ARG A 563 -18.05 15.06 0.91
C ARG A 563 -19.53 14.64 0.80
N ARG A 564 -19.84 13.43 0.33
CA ARG A 564 -21.24 13.00 0.11
C ARG A 564 -21.85 12.08 1.17
N SER A 565 -21.10 11.63 2.19
CA SER A 565 -21.60 10.60 3.12
C SER A 565 -22.24 11.11 4.42
N ARG A 566 -22.66 12.39 4.51
CA ARG A 566 -23.33 12.96 5.70
C ARG A 566 -24.76 13.49 5.47
N SER A 567 -25.38 13.17 4.34
CA SER A 567 -26.77 13.53 4.07
C SER A 567 -27.59 12.32 3.61
N SER A 568 -27.89 11.42 4.55
CA SER A 568 -29.01 10.47 4.47
C SER A 568 -29.18 9.76 5.81
#